data_AF-A0A7V9F9R6-F1
#
_entry.id   AF-A0A7V9F9R6-F1
#
_cell.length_a   1.000
_cell.length_b   1.000
_cell.length_c   1.000
_cell.angle_alpha   90.00
_cell.angle_beta   90.00
_cell.angle_gamma   90.00
#
_symmetry.space_group_name_H-M   'P 1'
#
loop_
_entity.id
_entity.type
_entity.pdbx_description
1 polymer ?
#
loop_
_entity_poly.entity_id
_entity_poly.type
_entity_poly.pdbx_seq_one_letter_code
_entity_poly.pdbx_strand_id
1 'polypeptide(L)' 'MIEEPAAVVDTVEDGLTDDDEVNVYGTDPEVFDTDGVGDGDEVEAGTNPLDPASA' A
#
# COMPACT_ATOMS: atom_id res chain seq x y z
N MET A 1 -7.24 23.88 -18.21
CA MET A 1 -7.07 22.49 -17.75
C MET A 1 -7.21 22.58 -16.25
N ILE A 2 -8.26 21.96 -15.70
CA ILE A 2 -8.43 21.86 -14.25
C ILE A 2 -7.30 20.98 -13.75
N GLU A 3 -6.51 21.47 -12.81
CA GLU A 3 -5.52 20.65 -12.13
C GLU A 3 -6.34 19.67 -11.30
N GLU A 4 -6.41 18.42 -11.75
CA GLU A 4 -6.91 17.36 -10.86
C GLU A 4 -6.05 17.43 -9.60
N PRO A 5 -6.65 17.50 -8.40
CA PRO A 5 -5.86 17.44 -7.17
C PRO A 5 -5.01 16.19 -7.31
N ALA A 6 -3.68 16.31 -7.14
CA ALA A 6 -2.71 15.22 -7.34
C ALA A 6 -3.40 13.89 -7.03
N ALA A 7 -3.78 13.16 -8.09
CA ALA A 7 -4.60 11.99 -7.93
C ALA A 7 -3.82 11.10 -6.99
N VAL A 8 -4.42 10.76 -5.86
CA VAL A 8 -3.83 9.82 -4.93
C VAL A 8 -3.70 8.53 -5.73
N VAL A 9 -2.47 8.23 -6.16
CA VAL A 9 -2.18 7.09 -7.01
C VAL A 9 -2.13 5.87 -6.12
N ASP A 10 -2.79 4.82 -6.55
CA ASP A 10 -2.71 3.46 -6.01
C ASP A 10 -2.37 2.60 -7.23
N THR A 11 -1.09 2.30 -7.41
CA THR A 11 -0.54 1.70 -8.63
C THR A 11 -0.99 0.26 -8.80
N VAL A 12 -1.21 -0.47 -7.70
CA VAL A 12 -1.55 -1.90 -7.69
C VAL A 12 -3.00 -2.19 -7.27
N GLU A 13 -3.76 -1.15 -6.92
CA GLU A 13 -5.17 -1.22 -6.53
C GLU A 13 -5.42 -2.14 -5.31
N ASP A 14 -4.49 -2.15 -4.35
CA ASP A 14 -4.58 -2.95 -3.12
C ASP A 14 -5.28 -2.20 -1.97
N GLY A 15 -5.57 -0.90 -2.16
CA GLY A 15 -6.21 -0.05 -1.17
C GLY A 15 -5.24 0.83 -0.38
N LEU A 16 -3.93 0.73 -0.63
CA LEU A 16 -2.91 1.68 -0.20
C LEU A 16 -2.51 2.61 -1.34
N THR A 17 -2.11 3.82 -0.97
CA THR A 17 -1.69 4.82 -1.94
C THR A 17 -0.18 4.73 -2.09
N ASP A 18 0.37 5.01 -3.26
CA ASP A 18 1.82 4.93 -3.50
C ASP A 18 2.61 5.77 -2.47
N ASP A 19 2.03 6.89 -2.03
CA ASP A 19 2.62 7.75 -1.00
C ASP A 19 2.57 7.12 0.39
N ASP A 20 1.47 6.46 0.75
CA ASP A 20 1.35 5.74 2.02
C ASP A 20 2.28 4.52 2.06
N GLU A 21 2.37 3.77 0.97
CA GLU A 21 3.27 2.63 0.84
C GLU A 21 4.72 3.05 1.08
N VAL A 22 5.18 4.12 0.43
CA VAL A 22 6.57 4.57 0.56
C VAL A 22 6.84 5.31 1.88
N ASN A 23 5.93 6.21 2.31
CA ASN A 23 6.19 7.14 3.41
C ASN A 23 5.64 6.67 4.77
N VAL A 24 4.66 5.77 4.79
CA VAL A 24 3.99 5.31 6.02
C VAL A 24 4.36 3.87 6.34
N TYR A 25 4.21 2.94 5.39
CA TYR A 25 4.37 1.51 5.64
C TYR A 25 5.77 0.98 5.26
N GLY A 26 6.42 1.59 4.29
CA GLY A 26 7.72 1.18 3.77
C GLY A 26 7.64 -0.04 2.84
N THR A 27 6.49 -0.25 2.19
CA THR A 27 6.26 -1.26 1.15
C THR A 27 6.66 -0.72 -0.24
N ASP A 28 6.48 -1.52 -1.29
CA ASP A 28 6.80 -1.14 -2.66
C ASP A 28 5.51 -0.92 -3.48
N PRO A 29 5.25 0.30 -3.98
CA PRO A 29 4.01 0.62 -4.68
C PRO A 29 3.85 -0.08 -6.03
N GLU A 30 4.88 -0.76 -6.53
CA GLU A 30 4.78 -1.61 -7.71
C GLU A 30 4.47 -3.08 -7.36
N VAL A 31 4.23 -3.41 -6.09
CA VAL A 31 4.05 -4.76 -5.57
C VAL A 31 2.75 -4.83 -4.74
N PHE A 32 1.89 -5.80 -5.05
CA PHE A 32 0.62 -5.99 -4.33
C PHE A 32 0.81 -6.58 -2.91
N ASP A 33 1.83 -7.42 -2.74
CA ASP A 33 2.15 -8.12 -1.50
C ASP A 33 3.66 -8.08 -1.21
N THR A 34 4.07 -7.43 -0.13
CA THR A 34 5.48 -7.35 0.24
C THR A 34 5.98 -8.61 0.95
N ASP A 35 5.11 -9.28 1.73
CA ASP A 35 5.51 -10.40 2.57
C ASP A 35 4.71 -11.71 2.38
N GLY A 36 3.72 -11.68 1.49
CA GLY A 36 2.93 -12.85 1.07
C GLY A 36 1.43 -12.74 1.33
N VAL A 37 0.97 -11.70 2.03
CA VAL A 37 -0.42 -11.22 2.01
C VAL A 37 -0.44 -9.80 1.44
N GLY A 38 -1.58 -9.38 0.89
CA GLY A 38 -1.71 -8.05 0.30
C GLY A 38 -1.46 -6.96 1.33
N ASP A 39 -0.62 -5.98 1.01
CA ASP A 39 -0.18 -4.98 1.97
C ASP A 39 -1.37 -4.17 2.51
N GLY A 40 -2.31 -3.81 1.63
CA GLY A 40 -3.58 -3.18 2.00
C GLY A 40 -4.51 -4.05 2.86
N ASP A 41 -4.57 -5.36 2.62
CA ASP A 41 -5.38 -6.29 3.44
C ASP A 41 -4.82 -6.35 4.88
N GLU A 42 -3.50 -6.39 5.03
CA GLU A 42 -2.84 -6.39 6.33
C GLU A 42 -3.03 -5.07 7.08
N VAL A 43 -2.90 -3.94 6.38
CA VAL A 43 -3.19 -2.62 6.97
C VAL A 43 -4.64 -2.51 7.41
N GLU A 44 -5.61 -3.01 6.63
CA GLU A 44 -7.02 -3.05 7.03
C GLU A 44 -7.23 -3.95 8.26
N ALA A 45 -6.50 -5.06 8.35
CA ALA A 45 -6.51 -5.96 9.50
C ALA A 45 -5.77 -5.41 10.74
N GLY A 46 -4.99 -4.33 10.58
CA GLY A 46 -4.15 -3.75 11.61
C GLY A 46 -2.90 -4.57 11.93
N THR A 47 -2.44 -5.38 10.98
CA THR A 47 -1.17 -6.13 11.01
C THR A 47 -0.07 -5.34 10.31
N ASN A 48 1.12 -5.93 10.15
CA ASN A 48 2.28 -5.24 9.60
C ASN A 48 2.61 -5.81 8.21
N PRO A 49 2.50 -5.02 7.12
CA PRO A 49 2.74 -5.50 5.75
C PRO A 49 4.21 -5.87 5.45
N LEU A 50 5.11 -5.71 6.43
CA LEU A 50 6.51 -6.12 6.34
C LEU A 50 6.86 -7.31 7.24
N ASP A 51 5.87 -7.89 7.93
CA ASP A 51 6.06 -9.05 8.81
C ASP A 51 5.27 -10.26 8.31
N PRO A 52 5.93 -11.22 7.62
CA PRO A 52 5.26 -12.38 7.04
C PRO A 52 4.63 -13.32 8.09
N ALA A 53 4.87 -13.08 9.39
CA ALA A 53 4.20 -13.79 10.47
C ALA A 53 2.88 -13.12 10.92
N SER A 54 2.57 -11.94 10.40
CA SER A 54 1.35 -11.18 10.68
C SER A 54 0.26 -11.30 9.59
N ALA A 55 0.61 -11.91 8.45
CA ALA A 55 -0.25 -12.48 7.43
C ALA A 55 -1.29 -13.52 7.94
#